data_AF-W7BS51-F1
#
_entry.id   AF-W7BS51-F1
#
_cell.length_a   1.000
_cell.length_b   1.000
_cell.length_c   1.000
_cell.angle_alpha   90.00
_cell.angle_beta   90.00
_cell.angle_gamma   90.00
#
_symmetry.space_group_name_H-M   'P 1'
#
loop_
_entity.id
_entity.type
_entity.pdbx_description
1 polymer ?
#
loop_
_entity_poly.entity_id
_entity_poly.type
_entity_poly.pdbx_seq_one_letter_code
_entity_poly.pdbx_strand_id
1 'polypeptide(L)'
;MRDLNYVVLDFETANGSRTSPCSIGMVKYLNGEKHSEYYQLINPEEDFYPSNIRVHGIYPEDVWESPNWLEVYPSIINFIGDLPVAAHFATFDINVFRATTEKYDLPLPANLYFCSCVLSQKILPLRSHKLNLVADYFGITFEHHHALEDSIVAADIVCELANIQQVNTISELVDSIGYQFGQINGTNFVTKKKNAFPLMGARFRVFIQLLRDNLDIFHTLQTCDLRPDNPAMLLPRNPSGTSEFRAFSHIPYK
;
A
#
# COMPACT_ATOMS: atom_id res chain seq x y z
N MET A 1 7.83 -22.56 4.42
CA MET A 1 8.83 -21.49 4.61
C MET A 1 8.30 -20.30 3.83
N ARG A 2 8.34 -19.09 4.40
CA ARG A 2 7.84 -17.87 3.75
C ARG A 2 8.85 -17.46 2.67
N ASP A 3 8.38 -17.28 1.44
CA ASP A 3 9.19 -17.02 0.25
C ASP A 3 8.55 -15.88 -0.57
N LEU A 4 8.16 -14.82 0.15
CA LEU A 4 7.60 -13.61 -0.42
C LEU A 4 8.74 -12.68 -0.84
N ASN A 5 9.25 -12.92 -2.06
CA ASN A 5 10.33 -12.14 -2.65
C ASN A 5 9.79 -11.26 -3.79
N TYR A 6 9.96 -9.95 -3.68
CA TYR A 6 9.49 -8.99 -4.67
C TYR A 6 10.13 -7.62 -4.44
N VAL A 7 10.01 -6.76 -5.44
CA VAL A 7 10.35 -5.34 -5.35
C VAL A 7 9.11 -4.52 -5.57
N VAL A 8 8.89 -3.48 -4.76
CA VAL A 8 7.86 -2.47 -5.02
C VAL A 8 8.55 -1.22 -5.48
N LEU A 9 7.97 -0.55 -6.48
CA LEU A 9 8.41 0.75 -6.94
C LEU A 9 7.24 1.74 -7.00
N ASP A 10 7.58 3.01 -6.96
CA ASP A 10 6.68 4.14 -7.13
C ASP A 10 7.46 5.29 -7.78
N PHE A 11 6.81 6.04 -8.68
CA PHE A 11 7.40 7.20 -9.33
C PHE A 11 6.60 8.47 -9.04
N GLU A 12 7.34 9.54 -8.75
CA GLU A 12 6.82 10.89 -8.94
C GLU A 12 7.24 11.42 -10.32
N THR A 13 6.36 12.15 -10.99
CA THR A 13 6.64 12.71 -12.33
C THR A 13 6.59 14.23 -12.31
N ALA A 14 7.50 14.88 -13.04
CA ALA A 14 7.56 16.34 -13.16
C ALA A 14 6.32 16.92 -13.85
N ASN A 15 5.77 16.20 -14.82
CA ASN A 15 4.60 16.65 -15.59
C ASN A 15 3.67 15.47 -15.96
N GLY A 16 2.76 15.69 -16.91
CA GLY A 16 1.80 14.67 -17.35
C GLY A 16 2.38 13.58 -18.27
N SER A 17 3.62 13.73 -18.71
CA SER A 17 4.33 12.77 -19.57
C SER A 17 4.84 11.58 -18.77
N ARG A 18 4.77 10.39 -19.38
CA ARG A 18 5.35 9.16 -18.83
C ARG A 18 6.86 9.10 -18.93
N THR A 19 7.48 10.05 -19.61
CA THR A 19 8.93 10.17 -19.76
C THR A 19 9.57 11.13 -18.76
N SER A 20 8.79 11.65 -17.81
CA SER A 20 9.19 12.72 -16.90
C SER A 20 9.39 12.31 -15.43
N PRO A 21 9.86 11.09 -15.08
CA PRO A 21 10.07 10.75 -13.67
C PRO A 21 11.08 11.70 -13.04
N CYS A 22 10.70 12.32 -11.92
CA CYS A 22 11.56 13.22 -11.14
C CYS A 22 12.01 12.60 -9.81
N SER A 23 11.38 11.51 -9.38
CA SER A 23 11.95 10.62 -8.36
C SER A 23 11.48 9.19 -8.54
N ILE A 24 12.24 8.26 -7.98
CA ILE A 24 11.84 6.86 -7.83
C ILE A 24 12.09 6.41 -6.39
N GLY A 25 11.10 5.74 -5.81
CA GLY A 25 11.26 4.94 -4.61
C GLY A 25 11.18 3.47 -4.96
N MET A 26 12.01 2.65 -4.31
CA MET A 26 11.91 1.21 -4.40
C MET A 26 12.21 0.56 -3.05
N VAL A 27 11.49 -0.52 -2.75
CA VAL A 27 11.78 -1.38 -1.61
C VAL A 27 11.80 -2.84 -2.03
N LYS A 28 12.76 -3.60 -1.51
CA LYS A 28 12.90 -5.03 -1.76
C LYS A 28 12.49 -5.79 -0.52
N TYR A 29 11.60 -6.76 -0.70
CA TYR A 29 11.23 -7.73 0.32
C TYR A 29 11.81 -9.08 -0.04
N LEU A 30 12.42 -9.75 0.94
CA LEU A 30 12.87 -11.12 0.85
C LEU A 30 12.29 -11.91 2.02
N ASN A 31 11.75 -13.10 1.76
CA ASN A 31 11.07 -13.96 2.73
C ASN A 31 9.96 -13.24 3.52
N GLY A 32 9.37 -12.19 2.92
CA GLY A 32 8.34 -11.37 3.55
C GLY A 32 8.84 -10.35 4.56
N GLU A 33 10.14 -10.07 4.60
CA GLU A 33 10.74 -9.01 5.41
C GLU A 33 11.38 -7.97 4.49
N LYS A 34 11.33 -6.70 4.92
CA LYS A 34 12.02 -5.61 4.24
C LYS A 34 13.53 -5.85 4.26
N HIS A 35 14.13 -5.99 3.08
CA HIS A 35 15.54 -6.29 2.92
C HIS A 35 16.37 -5.05 2.60
N SER A 36 15.91 -4.21 1.66
CA SER A 36 16.65 -3.02 1.24
C SER A 36 15.73 -1.97 0.63
N GLU A 37 16.16 -0.72 0.70
CA GLU A 37 15.46 0.45 0.18
C GLU A 37 16.36 1.16 -0.85
N TYR A 38 15.74 1.87 -1.78
CA TYR A 38 16.41 2.71 -2.76
C TYR A 38 15.53 3.92 -3.06
N TYR A 39 16.12 5.11 -2.99
CA TYR A 39 15.45 6.35 -3.39
C TYR A 39 16.42 7.20 -4.20
N GLN A 40 15.91 7.81 -5.27
CA GLN A 40 16.72 8.64 -6.14
C GLN A 40 15.86 9.76 -6.75
N LEU A 41 16.30 11.00 -6.56
CA LEU A 41 15.85 12.12 -7.39
C LEU A 41 16.43 11.97 -8.79
N ILE A 42 15.64 12.30 -9.81
CA ILE A 42 16.01 12.11 -11.21
C ILE A 42 15.84 13.46 -11.90
N ASN A 43 16.82 13.89 -12.67
CA ASN A 43 16.61 14.99 -13.61
C ASN A 43 15.83 14.47 -14.82
N PRO A 44 14.53 14.83 -15.00
CA PRO A 44 13.73 14.33 -16.12
C PRO A 44 14.11 14.96 -17.46
N GLU A 45 14.93 16.03 -17.45
CA GLU A 45 15.26 16.86 -18.60
C GLU A 45 13.99 17.44 -19.28
N GLU A 46 12.97 17.73 -18.46
CA GLU A 46 11.65 18.20 -18.86
C GLU A 46 11.08 19.23 -17.88
N ASP A 47 10.11 20.03 -18.33
CA ASP A 47 9.44 21.05 -17.52
C ASP A 47 8.58 20.43 -16.40
N PHE A 48 8.46 21.15 -15.28
CA PHE A 48 7.59 20.77 -14.17
C PHE A 48 6.25 21.49 -14.23
N TYR A 49 5.18 20.75 -13.97
CA TYR A 49 3.84 21.32 -13.85
C TYR A 49 3.50 21.64 -12.39
N PRO A 50 2.91 22.82 -12.09
CA PRO A 50 2.51 23.16 -10.73
C PRO A 50 1.55 22.15 -10.08
N SER A 51 0.78 21.41 -10.88
CA SER A 51 -0.08 20.34 -10.38
C SER A 51 0.69 19.18 -9.75
N ASN A 52 1.82 18.81 -10.34
CA ASN A 52 2.65 17.70 -9.89
C ASN A 52 3.45 18.11 -8.66
N ILE A 53 4.09 19.29 -8.71
CA ILE A 53 4.79 19.89 -7.55
C ILE A 53 3.87 19.93 -6.32
N ARG A 54 2.59 20.29 -6.48
CA ARG A 54 1.63 20.31 -5.36
C ARG A 54 1.36 18.95 -4.72
N VAL A 55 1.61 17.85 -5.43
CA VAL A 55 1.41 16.48 -4.93
C VAL A 55 2.60 16.06 -4.09
N HIS A 56 3.81 16.11 -4.67
CA HIS A 56 5.00 15.50 -4.08
C HIS A 56 6.03 16.51 -3.53
N GLY A 57 5.86 17.80 -3.81
CA GLY A 57 6.73 18.86 -3.28
C GLY A 57 8.14 18.94 -3.88
N ILE A 58 8.40 18.27 -5.01
CA ILE A 58 9.71 18.29 -5.70
C ILE A 58 9.68 19.40 -6.74
N TYR A 59 10.62 20.33 -6.63
CA TYR A 59 10.80 21.46 -7.52
C TYR A 59 11.92 21.20 -8.54
N PRO A 60 11.94 21.93 -9.68
CA PRO A 60 13.03 21.83 -10.65
C PRO A 60 14.42 22.01 -10.03
N GLU A 61 14.54 22.89 -9.03
CA GLU A 61 15.82 23.18 -8.36
C GLU A 61 16.33 21.98 -7.54
N ASP A 62 15.44 21.11 -7.05
CA ASP A 62 15.81 19.92 -6.27
C ASP A 62 16.46 18.84 -7.14
N VAL A 63 16.12 18.80 -8.43
CA VAL A 63 16.58 17.75 -9.36
C VAL A 63 17.64 18.24 -10.35
N TRP A 64 17.98 19.53 -10.35
CA TRP A 64 18.82 20.13 -11.40
C TRP A 64 20.19 19.46 -11.51
N GLU A 65 20.78 19.11 -10.36
CA GLU A 65 22.08 18.41 -10.20
C GLU A 65 21.93 16.90 -10.04
N SER A 66 20.70 16.37 -10.07
CA SER A 66 20.44 14.94 -9.95
C SER A 66 20.79 14.20 -11.25
N PRO A 67 21.15 12.91 -11.16
CA PRO A 67 21.40 12.09 -12.33
C PRO A 67 20.15 11.96 -13.21
N ASN A 68 20.35 11.85 -14.53
CA ASN A 68 19.25 11.59 -15.46
C ASN A 68 18.92 10.09 -15.54
N TRP A 69 17.93 9.72 -16.35
CA TRP A 69 17.49 8.32 -16.47
C TRP A 69 18.62 7.37 -16.88
N LEU A 70 19.47 7.77 -17.83
CA LEU A 70 20.56 6.94 -18.34
C LEU A 70 21.55 6.57 -17.23
N GLU A 71 21.80 7.50 -16.30
CA GLU A 71 22.71 7.32 -15.18
C GLU A 71 22.11 6.46 -14.05
N VAL A 72 20.82 6.59 -13.76
CA VAL A 72 20.15 5.84 -12.67
C VAL A 72 19.73 4.43 -13.09
N TYR A 73 19.51 4.20 -14.39
CA TYR A 73 18.98 2.95 -14.93
C TYR A 73 19.75 1.69 -14.49
N PRO A 74 21.10 1.64 -14.53
CA PRO A 74 21.85 0.46 -14.09
C PRO A 74 21.59 0.10 -12.62
N SER A 75 21.49 1.11 -11.75
CA SER A 75 21.20 0.93 -10.33
C SER A 75 19.79 0.37 -10.12
N ILE A 76 18.82 0.86 -10.90
CA ILE A 76 17.43 0.38 -10.87
C ILE A 76 17.36 -1.10 -11.26
N ILE A 77 17.97 -1.49 -12.38
CA ILE A 77 17.96 -2.89 -12.84
C ILE A 77 18.68 -3.81 -11.86
N ASN A 78 19.83 -3.38 -11.33
CA ASN A 78 20.55 -4.16 -10.32
C ASN A 78 19.74 -4.31 -9.02
N PHE A 79 19.01 -3.27 -8.61
CA PHE A 79 18.13 -3.36 -7.46
C PHE A 79 16.97 -4.32 -7.70
N ILE A 80 16.33 -4.31 -8.88
CA ILE A 80 15.22 -5.21 -9.21
C ILE A 80 15.71 -6.67 -9.31
N GLY A 81 16.82 -6.93 -10.00
CA GLY A 81 17.29 -8.29 -10.28
C GLY A 81 16.24 -9.11 -11.04
N ASP A 82 16.05 -10.37 -10.67
CA ASP A 82 15.06 -11.28 -11.30
C ASP A 82 13.70 -11.30 -10.58
N LEU A 83 13.49 -10.43 -9.58
CA LEU A 83 12.31 -10.45 -8.74
C LEU A 83 11.07 -9.89 -9.47
N PRO A 84 9.85 -10.37 -9.12
CA PRO A 84 8.63 -9.73 -9.58
C PRO A 84 8.53 -8.31 -8.99
N VAL A 85 8.02 -7.38 -9.81
CA VAL A 85 7.86 -5.97 -9.48
C VAL A 85 6.40 -5.66 -9.13
N ALA A 86 6.16 -4.84 -8.11
CA ALA A 86 4.84 -4.35 -7.79
C ALA A 86 4.83 -2.82 -7.75
N ALA A 87 3.62 -2.28 -7.85
CA ALA A 87 3.32 -0.88 -7.58
C ALA A 87 1.85 -0.78 -7.16
N HIS A 88 1.50 0.31 -6.46
CA HIS A 88 0.12 0.59 -6.10
C HIS A 88 -0.52 1.42 -7.21
N PHE A 89 -1.39 0.77 -8.02
CA PHE A 89 -1.79 1.24 -9.36
C PHE A 89 -0.74 1.05 -10.45
N ALA A 90 -0.10 -0.12 -10.48
CA ALA A 90 1.01 -0.46 -11.37
C ALA A 90 0.88 -0.08 -12.86
N THR A 91 -0.32 0.10 -13.41
CA THR A 91 -0.46 0.66 -14.76
C THR A 91 0.21 2.01 -14.92
N PHE A 92 0.22 2.84 -13.89
CA PHE A 92 0.90 4.13 -13.95
C PHE A 92 2.42 3.92 -14.00
N ASP A 93 2.98 3.31 -12.97
CA ASP A 93 4.44 3.22 -12.76
C ASP A 93 5.14 2.40 -13.83
N ILE A 94 4.54 1.28 -14.23
CA ILE A 94 5.10 0.44 -15.29
C ILE A 94 5.14 1.19 -16.62
N ASN A 95 4.16 2.07 -16.90
CA ASN A 95 4.20 2.89 -18.11
C ASN A 95 5.22 4.03 -18.00
N VAL A 96 5.47 4.58 -16.81
CA VAL A 96 6.55 5.55 -16.58
C VAL A 96 7.91 4.89 -16.83
N PHE A 97 8.14 3.74 -16.21
CA PHE A 97 9.36 2.94 -16.40
C PHE A 97 9.59 2.67 -17.88
N ARG A 98 8.56 2.17 -18.58
CA ARG A 98 8.67 1.78 -19.98
C ARG A 98 8.95 2.96 -20.90
N ALA A 99 8.11 3.98 -20.85
CA ALA A 99 8.24 5.14 -21.74
C ALA A 99 9.57 5.85 -21.52
N THR A 100 10.02 5.98 -20.26
CA THR A 100 11.31 6.59 -19.97
C THR A 100 12.46 5.72 -20.47
N THR A 101 12.43 4.40 -20.23
CA THR A 101 13.48 3.50 -20.74
C THR A 101 13.54 3.49 -22.27
N GLU A 102 12.39 3.51 -22.94
CA GLU A 102 12.28 3.61 -24.40
C GLU A 102 12.81 4.96 -24.93
N LYS A 103 12.53 6.09 -24.24
CA LYS A 103 13.06 7.43 -24.61
C LYS A 103 14.60 7.48 -24.68
N TYR A 104 15.28 6.67 -23.86
CA TYR A 104 16.74 6.59 -23.81
C TYR A 104 17.30 5.40 -24.63
N ASP A 105 16.47 4.72 -25.43
CA ASP A 105 16.85 3.54 -26.22
C ASP A 105 17.49 2.41 -25.36
N LEU A 106 17.02 2.25 -24.12
CA LEU A 106 17.51 1.25 -23.17
C LEU A 106 16.67 -0.05 -23.24
N PRO A 107 17.25 -1.22 -22.90
CA PRO A 107 16.56 -2.49 -23.02
C PRO A 107 15.60 -2.75 -21.86
N LEU A 108 14.30 -2.92 -22.12
CA LEU A 108 13.34 -3.25 -21.05
C LEU A 108 13.59 -4.62 -20.41
N PRO A 109 13.50 -4.74 -19.07
CA PRO A 109 13.67 -6.01 -18.40
C PRO A 109 12.45 -6.94 -18.60
N ALA A 110 12.68 -8.25 -18.48
CA ALA A 110 11.66 -9.27 -18.67
C ALA A 110 10.87 -9.60 -17.39
N ASN A 111 11.07 -8.85 -16.31
CA ASN A 111 10.45 -9.08 -15.01
C ASN A 111 8.92 -9.09 -15.12
N LEU A 112 8.32 -9.97 -14.34
CA LEU A 112 6.89 -9.98 -14.11
C LEU A 112 6.51 -8.79 -13.23
N TYR A 113 5.30 -8.26 -13.41
CA TYR A 113 4.75 -7.28 -12.49
C TYR A 113 3.31 -7.59 -12.05
N PHE A 114 2.94 -7.06 -10.89
CA PHE A 114 1.59 -7.16 -10.32
C PHE A 114 1.17 -5.85 -9.63
N CYS A 115 -0.11 -5.73 -9.28
CA CYS A 115 -0.67 -4.49 -8.72
C CYS A 115 -1.26 -4.74 -7.33
N SER A 116 -0.67 -4.11 -6.29
CA SER A 116 -1.16 -4.25 -4.91
C SER A 116 -2.58 -3.71 -4.73
N CYS A 117 -2.95 -2.66 -5.48
CA CYS A 117 -4.33 -2.18 -5.51
C CYS A 117 -5.31 -3.26 -6.01
N VAL A 118 -4.98 -3.99 -7.08
CA VAL A 118 -5.83 -5.08 -7.58
C VAL A 118 -5.94 -6.22 -6.57
N LEU A 119 -4.82 -6.58 -5.90
CA LEU A 119 -4.85 -7.56 -4.81
C LEU A 119 -5.83 -7.11 -3.72
N SER A 120 -5.70 -5.87 -3.25
CA SER A 120 -6.54 -5.32 -2.19
C SER A 120 -8.02 -5.31 -2.58
N GLN A 121 -8.37 -4.96 -3.83
CA GLN A 121 -9.74 -4.96 -4.35
C GLN A 121 -10.42 -6.33 -4.31
N LYS A 122 -9.63 -7.40 -4.48
CA LYS A 122 -10.14 -8.76 -4.48
C LYS A 122 -10.25 -9.35 -3.08
N ILE A 123 -9.40 -8.90 -2.17
CA ILE A 123 -9.23 -9.51 -0.85
C ILE A 123 -9.99 -8.73 0.23
N LEU A 124 -9.90 -7.40 0.23
CA LEU A 124 -10.41 -6.56 1.31
C LEU A 124 -11.84 -6.09 1.05
N PRO A 125 -12.66 -5.92 2.11
CA PRO A 125 -14.02 -5.41 2.01
C PRO A 125 -14.09 -3.86 2.03
N LEU A 126 -13.19 -3.18 1.33
CA LEU A 126 -13.14 -1.71 1.29
C LEU A 126 -14.00 -1.14 0.15
N ARG A 127 -14.47 0.10 0.32
CA ARG A 127 -15.16 0.86 -0.75
C ARG A 127 -14.19 1.49 -1.75
N SER A 128 -12.99 1.81 -1.29
CA SER A 128 -11.93 2.41 -2.09
C SER A 128 -10.61 1.78 -1.69
N HIS A 129 -9.72 1.67 -2.67
CA HIS A 129 -8.44 0.99 -2.56
C HIS A 129 -7.31 1.95 -2.96
N LYS A 130 -7.44 3.22 -2.58
CA LYS A 130 -6.32 4.16 -2.62
C LYS A 130 -5.30 3.76 -1.55
N LEU A 131 -4.02 4.04 -1.78
CA LEU A 131 -2.93 3.57 -0.93
C LEU A 131 -3.19 3.92 0.54
N ASN A 132 -3.44 5.19 0.81
CA ASN A 132 -3.74 5.70 2.15
C ASN A 132 -4.93 4.97 2.83
N LEU A 133 -6.01 4.68 2.09
CA LEU A 133 -7.18 4.01 2.66
C LEU A 133 -6.95 2.52 2.95
N VAL A 134 -6.07 1.87 2.17
CA VAL A 134 -5.67 0.49 2.44
C VAL A 134 -4.67 0.45 3.60
N ALA A 135 -3.76 1.42 3.67
CA ALA A 135 -2.83 1.60 4.79
C ALA A 135 -3.58 1.83 6.11
N ASP A 136 -4.57 2.73 6.11
CA ASP A 136 -5.45 3.00 7.25
C ASP A 136 -6.17 1.75 7.74
N TYR A 137 -6.61 0.88 6.83
CA TYR A 137 -7.27 -0.39 7.18
C TYR A 137 -6.35 -1.33 7.98
N PHE A 138 -5.04 -1.27 7.73
CA PHE A 138 -4.02 -2.03 8.45
C PHE A 138 -3.39 -1.24 9.62
N GLY A 139 -3.84 0.00 9.88
CA GLY A 139 -3.26 0.85 10.92
C GLY A 139 -1.87 1.38 10.59
N ILE A 140 -1.50 1.47 9.31
CA ILE A 140 -0.20 1.95 8.84
C ILE A 140 -0.29 3.47 8.59
N THR A 141 0.59 4.24 9.24
CA THR A 141 0.73 5.69 9.05
C THR A 141 2.02 6.00 8.30
N PHE A 142 1.98 6.94 7.34
CA PHE A 142 3.12 7.32 6.51
C PHE A 142 2.96 8.72 5.91
N GLU A 143 4.06 9.26 5.40
CA GLU A 143 4.05 10.49 4.61
C GLU A 143 3.67 10.16 3.15
N HIS A 144 2.41 10.44 2.79
CA HIS A 144 1.92 10.16 1.45
C HIS A 144 2.51 11.13 0.41
N HIS A 145 2.82 10.63 -0.78
CA HIS A 145 3.47 11.35 -1.90
C HIS A 145 4.98 11.54 -1.75
N HIS A 146 5.61 10.64 -1.01
CA HIS A 146 7.04 10.43 -1.07
C HIS A 146 7.29 9.02 -1.64
N ALA A 147 7.90 8.94 -2.84
CA ALA A 147 7.96 7.69 -3.60
C ALA A 147 8.49 6.48 -2.81
N LEU A 148 9.47 6.68 -1.92
CA LEU A 148 9.98 5.58 -1.08
C LEU A 148 8.98 5.15 -0.01
N GLU A 149 8.30 6.10 0.64
CA GLU A 149 7.31 5.80 1.68
C GLU A 149 6.10 5.09 1.06
N ASP A 150 5.62 5.58 -0.09
CA ASP A 150 4.54 4.96 -0.85
C ASP A 150 4.91 3.52 -1.27
N SER A 151 6.16 3.29 -1.70
CA SER A 151 6.68 1.95 -2.02
C SER A 151 6.73 1.01 -0.80
N ILE A 152 7.17 1.51 0.36
CA ILE A 152 7.22 0.74 1.61
C ILE A 152 5.82 0.32 2.04
N VAL A 153 4.88 1.27 2.08
CA VAL A 153 3.49 0.97 2.46
C VAL A 153 2.83 0.01 1.48
N ALA A 154 3.06 0.18 0.18
CA ALA A 154 2.55 -0.75 -0.81
C ALA A 154 3.13 -2.17 -0.65
N ALA A 155 4.38 -2.31 -0.19
CA ALA A 155 4.98 -3.60 0.13
C ALA A 155 4.37 -4.22 1.39
N ASP A 156 4.24 -3.45 2.47
CA ASP A 156 3.60 -3.93 3.70
C ASP A 156 2.16 -4.42 3.43
N ILE A 157 1.41 -3.70 2.60
CA ILE A 157 0.10 -4.14 2.13
C ILE A 157 0.17 -5.49 1.42
N VAL A 158 1.14 -5.72 0.52
CA VAL A 158 1.30 -7.03 -0.15
C VAL A 158 1.56 -8.13 0.87
N CYS A 159 2.42 -7.88 1.87
CA CYS A 159 2.69 -8.81 2.96
C CYS A 159 1.44 -9.13 3.80
N GLU A 160 0.63 -8.13 4.14
CA GLU A 160 -0.62 -8.35 4.87
C GLU A 160 -1.66 -9.11 4.06
N LEU A 161 -1.76 -8.83 2.76
CA LEU A 161 -2.65 -9.57 1.87
C LEU A 161 -2.22 -11.03 1.73
N ALA A 162 -0.91 -11.31 1.70
CA ALA A 162 -0.38 -12.67 1.75
C ALA A 162 -0.74 -13.39 3.06
N ASN A 163 -0.64 -12.69 4.21
CA ASN A 163 -1.05 -13.22 5.52
C ASN A 163 -2.53 -13.64 5.51
N ILE A 164 -3.42 -12.76 5.03
CA ILE A 164 -4.86 -13.02 4.94
C ILE A 164 -5.15 -14.24 4.05
N GLN A 165 -4.45 -14.37 2.93
CA GLN A 165 -4.62 -15.51 2.03
C GLN A 165 -3.91 -16.78 2.52
N GLN A 166 -3.06 -16.69 3.55
CA GLN A 166 -2.26 -17.80 4.09
C GLN A 166 -1.37 -18.45 3.02
N VAL A 167 -0.74 -17.60 2.20
CA VAL A 167 0.16 -18.00 1.11
C VAL A 167 1.59 -17.58 1.43
N ASN A 168 2.55 -18.29 0.86
CA ASN A 168 3.96 -18.08 1.15
C ASN A 168 4.74 -17.49 -0.02
N THR A 169 4.18 -17.49 -1.23
CA THR A 169 4.83 -16.93 -2.43
C THR A 169 3.95 -15.90 -3.13
N ILE A 170 4.56 -15.03 -3.93
CA ILE A 170 3.83 -14.04 -4.73
C ILE A 170 3.00 -14.71 -5.84
N SER A 171 3.47 -15.83 -6.40
CA SER A 171 2.69 -16.61 -7.36
C SER A 171 1.41 -17.14 -6.72
N GLU A 172 1.51 -17.76 -5.54
CA GLU A 172 0.33 -18.25 -4.82
C GLU A 172 -0.66 -17.12 -4.48
N LEU A 173 -0.16 -15.94 -4.09
CA LEU A 173 -1.01 -14.78 -3.82
C LEU A 173 -1.77 -14.32 -5.06
N VAL A 174 -1.09 -14.16 -6.19
CA VAL A 174 -1.70 -13.75 -7.46
C VAL A 174 -2.70 -14.80 -7.96
N ASP A 175 -2.35 -16.08 -7.86
CA ASP A 175 -3.20 -17.20 -8.26
C ASP A 175 -4.47 -17.31 -7.38
N SER A 176 -4.34 -17.03 -6.07
CA SER A 176 -5.46 -17.13 -5.10
C SER A 176 -6.65 -16.23 -5.44
N ILE A 177 -6.42 -15.15 -6.20
CA ILE A 177 -7.44 -14.19 -6.62
C ILE A 177 -7.76 -14.25 -8.12
N GLY A 178 -7.16 -15.20 -8.85
CA GLY A 178 -7.31 -15.35 -10.30
C GLY A 178 -6.77 -14.14 -11.09
N TYR A 179 -5.76 -13.47 -10.56
CA TYR A 179 -5.05 -12.38 -11.25
C TYR A 179 -3.90 -12.96 -12.07
N GLN A 180 -3.41 -12.23 -13.06
CA GLN A 180 -2.28 -12.65 -13.88
C GLN A 180 -1.20 -11.57 -13.83
N PHE A 181 0.05 -11.99 -13.75
CA PHE A 181 1.16 -11.08 -13.91
C PHE A 181 1.15 -10.44 -15.29
N GLY A 182 1.54 -9.16 -15.34
CA GLY A 182 2.04 -8.56 -16.57
C GLY A 182 3.54 -8.80 -16.72
N GLN A 183 4.10 -8.38 -17.84
CA GLN A 183 5.54 -8.41 -18.09
C GLN A 183 6.00 -7.03 -18.53
N ILE A 184 7.11 -6.52 -17.97
CA ILE A 184 7.57 -5.13 -18.21
C ILE A 184 7.85 -4.89 -19.70
N ASN A 185 8.57 -5.79 -20.35
CA ASN A 185 8.83 -5.75 -21.80
C ASN A 185 7.68 -6.29 -22.68
N GLY A 186 6.54 -6.70 -22.11
CA GLY A 186 5.40 -7.26 -22.84
C GLY A 186 4.52 -6.19 -23.50
N THR A 187 3.54 -6.56 -24.32
CA THR A 187 2.74 -5.56 -25.08
C THR A 187 1.46 -5.08 -24.39
N ASN A 188 0.93 -5.75 -23.36
CA ASN A 188 -0.38 -5.39 -22.77
C ASN A 188 -0.59 -5.88 -21.32
N PHE A 189 -1.38 -5.12 -20.54
CA PHE A 189 -1.97 -5.56 -19.27
C PHE A 189 -2.94 -6.72 -19.52
N VAL A 190 -2.69 -7.92 -18.96
CA VAL A 190 -3.64 -9.03 -19.09
C VAL A 190 -4.69 -8.93 -17.99
N THR A 191 -5.79 -8.22 -18.26
CA THR A 191 -7.04 -8.45 -17.52
C THR A 191 -7.94 -9.34 -18.37
N LYS A 192 -7.94 -10.65 -18.13
CA LYS A 192 -8.98 -11.52 -18.73
C LYS A 192 -10.35 -11.15 -18.14
N LYS A 193 -11.37 -11.08 -19.01
CA LYS A 193 -12.78 -10.97 -18.62
C LYS A 193 -13.18 -12.10 -17.66
N LYS A 194 -14.10 -11.77 -16.75
CA LYS A 194 -14.64 -12.60 -15.66
C LYS A 194 -15.00 -14.03 -16.09
N ASN A 195 -14.33 -15.01 -15.52
CA ASN A 195 -14.99 -16.27 -15.17
C ASN A 195 -15.54 -16.09 -13.75
N ALA A 196 -16.86 -16.12 -13.60
CA ALA A 196 -17.50 -16.13 -12.29
C ALA A 196 -17.21 -17.49 -11.63
N PHE A 197 -16.22 -17.53 -10.73
CA PHE A 197 -16.10 -18.61 -9.75
C PHE A 197 -16.74 -18.16 -8.43
N PRO A 198 -17.31 -19.09 -7.65
CA PRO A 198 -17.98 -18.74 -6.40
C PRO A 198 -16.92 -18.26 -5.40
N LEU A 199 -16.92 -16.96 -5.11
CA LEU A 199 -16.18 -16.33 -4.02
C LEU A 199 -16.77 -16.80 -2.68
N MET A 200 -16.34 -17.96 -2.19
CA MET A 200 -16.71 -18.42 -0.84
C MET A 200 -15.51 -18.55 0.11
N GLY A 201 -14.28 -18.37 -0.37
CA GLY A 201 -13.05 -18.52 0.42
C GLY A 201 -12.47 -17.21 0.99
N ALA A 202 -12.14 -16.23 0.14
CA ALA A 202 -11.36 -15.05 0.56
C ALA A 202 -12.12 -14.13 1.53
N ARG A 203 -13.38 -13.80 1.23
CA ARG A 203 -14.23 -12.98 2.12
C ARG A 203 -14.57 -13.69 3.43
N PHE A 204 -14.69 -15.02 3.40
CA PHE A 204 -14.91 -15.81 4.61
C PHE A 204 -13.65 -15.86 5.48
N ARG A 205 -12.45 -15.96 4.90
CA ARG A 205 -11.19 -15.89 5.65
C ARG A 205 -10.98 -14.55 6.32
N VAL A 206 -11.26 -13.43 5.64
CA VAL A 206 -11.23 -12.10 6.26
C VAL A 206 -12.23 -11.99 7.41
N PHE A 207 -13.46 -12.50 7.22
CA PHE A 207 -14.46 -12.53 8.29
C PHE A 207 -14.01 -13.36 9.50
N ILE A 208 -13.39 -14.53 9.28
CA ILE A 208 -12.85 -15.36 10.35
C ILE A 208 -11.65 -14.69 11.05
N GLN A 209 -10.77 -14.00 10.32
CA GLN A 209 -9.65 -13.27 10.92
C GLN A 209 -10.15 -12.12 11.80
N LEU A 210 -11.08 -11.30 11.28
CA LEU A 210 -11.72 -10.25 12.08
C LEU A 210 -12.42 -10.80 13.32
N LEU A 211 -13.03 -11.99 13.24
CA LEU A 211 -13.60 -12.65 14.42
C LEU A 211 -12.52 -13.12 15.41
N ARG A 212 -11.37 -13.63 14.96
CA ARG A 212 -10.25 -14.00 15.84
C ARG A 212 -9.66 -12.78 16.54
N ASP A 213 -9.36 -11.72 15.80
CA ASP A 213 -8.78 -10.50 16.37
C ASP A 213 -9.73 -9.86 17.40
N ASN A 214 -11.04 -9.92 17.16
CA ASN A 214 -12.04 -9.48 18.15
C ASN A 214 -12.20 -10.46 19.34
N LEU A 215 -12.03 -11.77 19.15
CA LEU A 215 -12.06 -12.76 20.23
C LEU A 215 -10.84 -12.66 21.14
N ASP A 216 -9.66 -12.32 20.60
CA ASP A 216 -8.45 -12.07 21.39
C ASP A 216 -8.57 -10.81 22.27
N ILE A 217 -9.33 -9.81 21.81
CA ILE A 217 -9.71 -8.64 22.64
C ILE A 217 -10.62 -9.08 23.82
N PHE A 218 -11.55 -10.02 23.61
CA PHE A 218 -12.40 -10.54 24.69
C PHE A 218 -11.62 -11.38 25.72
N HIS A 219 -10.62 -12.17 25.30
CA HIS A 219 -9.76 -12.91 26.22
C HIS A 219 -8.81 -12.01 27.01
N THR A 220 -8.32 -10.92 26.39
CA THR A 220 -7.47 -9.93 27.07
C THR A 220 -8.27 -9.12 28.11
N LEU A 221 -9.55 -8.83 27.84
CA LEU A 221 -10.43 -8.14 28.80
C LEU A 221 -10.97 -9.05 29.92
N GLN A 222 -10.92 -10.38 29.78
CA GLN A 222 -11.32 -11.33 30.82
C GLN A 222 -10.22 -11.67 31.85
N THR A 223 -8.98 -11.22 31.65
CA THR A 223 -7.87 -11.47 32.60
C THR A 223 -7.56 -10.28 33.53
N CYS A 224 -8.38 -9.23 33.52
CA CYS A 224 -8.42 -8.27 34.64
C CYS A 224 -9.11 -8.91 35.85
N ASP A 225 -8.33 -9.74 36.54
CA ASP A 225 -8.62 -10.42 37.79
C ASP A 225 -8.67 -9.40 38.94
N LEU A 226 -9.87 -8.89 39.24
CA LEU A 226 -10.15 -8.29 40.55
C LEU A 226 -10.74 -9.38 41.45
N ARG A 227 -9.85 -9.88 42.32
CA ARG A 227 -10.12 -10.91 43.33
C ARG A 227 -11.34 -10.58 44.21
N PRO A 228 -12.03 -11.60 44.74
CA PRO A 228 -13.15 -11.43 45.64
C PRO A 228 -12.64 -11.38 47.09
N ASP A 229 -12.66 -10.21 47.74
CA ASP A 229 -12.63 -10.12 49.21
C ASP A 229 -13.11 -8.73 49.65
N ASN A 230 -14.35 -8.63 50.13
CA ASN A 230 -14.79 -7.95 51.38
C ASN A 230 -16.31 -7.66 51.34
N PRO A 231 -17.12 -8.13 52.32
CA PRO A 231 -18.55 -7.89 52.37
C PRO A 231 -18.93 -6.58 53.10
N ALA A 232 -20.10 -6.05 52.74
CA ALA A 232 -20.88 -4.99 53.40
C ALA A 232 -20.49 -3.51 53.12
N MET A 233 -21.39 -2.79 52.44
CA MET A 233 -22.14 -1.68 53.04
C MET A 233 -23.18 -1.08 52.07
N LEU A 234 -24.45 -1.27 52.42
CA LEU A 234 -25.54 -0.29 52.48
C LEU A 234 -25.77 0.65 51.28
N LEU A 235 -26.89 0.36 50.60
CA LEU A 235 -27.69 1.31 49.81
C LEU A 235 -28.05 2.56 50.63
N PRO A 236 -28.29 3.70 49.95
CA PRO A 236 -29.48 4.46 50.27
C PRO A 236 -30.36 4.79 49.05
N ARG A 237 -31.64 4.90 49.40
CA ARG A 237 -32.82 5.08 48.57
C ARG A 237 -32.86 6.47 47.92
N ASN A 238 -33.49 6.52 46.74
CA ASN A 238 -34.09 7.74 46.19
C ASN A 238 -35.28 8.17 47.09
N PRO A 239 -35.59 9.47 47.26
CA PRO A 239 -36.62 10.05 46.38
C PRO A 239 -36.57 11.58 46.13
N SER A 240 -37.23 11.96 45.02
CA SER A 240 -37.99 13.21 44.78
C SER A 240 -37.25 14.56 44.60
N GLY A 241 -37.56 15.26 43.50
CA GLY A 241 -37.27 16.70 43.36
C GLY A 241 -37.20 17.24 41.92
N THR A 242 -38.36 17.51 41.33
CA THR A 242 -38.71 18.53 40.30
C THR A 242 -37.66 19.30 39.49
N SER A 243 -37.92 19.34 38.17
CA SER A 243 -37.81 20.45 37.19
C SER A 243 -36.50 21.22 37.01
N GLU A 244 -35.95 21.22 35.79
CA GLU A 244 -36.14 22.31 34.82
C GLU A 244 -35.41 22.03 33.49
N PHE A 245 -36.11 22.36 32.39
CA PHE A 245 -35.56 22.52 31.05
C PHE A 245 -34.62 23.74 31.02
N ARG A 246 -33.44 23.60 30.42
CA ARG A 246 -32.82 24.71 29.66
C ARG A 246 -31.82 24.19 28.64
N ALA A 247 -32.17 24.39 27.37
CA ALA A 247 -31.23 24.39 26.26
C ALA A 247 -30.30 25.59 26.39
N PHE A 248 -29.01 25.42 26.11
CA PHE A 248 -28.18 26.49 25.57
C PHE A 248 -27.23 25.96 24.50
N SER A 249 -27.34 26.65 23.39
CA SER A 249 -26.59 26.65 22.15
C SER A 249 -25.10 26.96 22.32
N HIS A 250 -24.30 26.39 21.41
CA HIS A 250 -23.15 26.96 20.69
C HIS A 250 -22.23 27.95 21.42
N ILE A 251 -20.95 27.62 21.53
CA ILE A 251 -19.82 28.51 21.15
C ILE A 251 -18.63 27.65 20.63
N PRO A 252 -18.08 27.91 19.42
CA PRO A 252 -16.79 27.40 18.94
C PRO A 252 -15.66 28.44 19.12
N TYR A 253 -14.39 28.02 19.16
CA TYR A 253 -13.15 28.79 18.90
C TYR A 253 -11.96 27.85 19.21
N LYS A 254 -10.85 27.73 18.47
CA LYS A 254 -10.21 28.42 17.34
C LYS A 254 -9.43 27.38 16.54
#